data_AF-A0A8B8LEC7-F1
#
_entry.id   AF-A0A8B8LEC7-F1
#
_cell.length_a   1.000
_cell.length_b   1.000
_cell.length_c   1.000
_cell.angle_alpha   90.00
_cell.angle_beta   90.00
_cell.angle_gamma   90.00
#
_symmetry.space_group_name_H-M   'P 1'
#
loop_
_entity.id
_entity.type
_entity.pdbx_description
1 polymer ?
#
loop_
_entity_poly.entity_id
_entity_poly.type
_entity_poly.pdbx_seq_one_letter_code
_entity_poly.pdbx_strand_id
1 'polypeptide(L)'
;MAGSSEFDPALALSHKFPDTTYSYTDRDAALYALGVGACLLDAVDTDELKYVYHENGQKCIKVLPTFAAVVSLRSAPNGFDLPGLQFDPRLLLHGQQYIELYKPFPSSCHAHDTLLFLQILNKASLAGLHDKGKAAILEIETKSYEKESGALLCMNRSTIYLRGAGGFSKSSNPFSYSNYPLNQTPAAKIPESKPFSVFEDHTQPSQALIYRLSGDYNPLHSDPIVAKVAGLVLSSCLLNASRLLNT
;
A
#
# COMPACT_ATOMS: atom_id res chain seq x y z
N MET A 1 22.63 31.96 9.25
CA MET A 1 21.21 31.60 9.42
C MET A 1 20.66 31.25 8.05
N ALA A 2 20.60 29.97 7.71
CA ALA A 2 19.91 29.55 6.48
C ALA A 2 18.42 29.62 6.78
N GLY A 3 17.71 30.54 6.12
CA GLY A 3 16.26 30.63 6.26
C GLY A 3 15.66 29.30 5.84
N SER A 4 14.96 28.62 6.74
CA SER A 4 14.09 27.51 6.38
C SER A 4 13.10 28.06 5.35
N SER A 5 13.24 27.67 4.07
CA SER A 5 12.25 28.00 3.08
C SER A 5 10.92 27.42 3.56
N GLU A 6 10.00 28.30 3.90
CA GLU A 6 8.69 27.92 4.40
C GLU A 6 7.97 27.07 3.35
N PHE A 7 7.34 25.97 3.77
CA PHE A 7 6.64 25.08 2.85
C PHE A 7 5.47 25.83 2.19
N ASP A 8 5.44 25.85 0.86
CA ASP A 8 4.33 26.39 0.07
C ASP A 8 3.45 25.23 -0.44
N PRO A 9 2.23 25.04 0.10
CA PRO A 9 1.33 24.00 -0.35
C PRO A 9 1.01 24.06 -1.85
N ALA A 10 1.06 25.24 -2.49
CA ALA A 10 0.77 25.37 -3.92
C ALA A 10 1.79 24.61 -4.80
N LEU A 11 3.05 24.50 -4.34
CA LEU A 11 4.08 23.69 -5.01
C LEU A 11 3.76 22.19 -4.92
N ALA A 12 3.23 21.74 -3.78
CA ALA A 12 2.78 20.36 -3.63
C ALA A 12 1.54 20.08 -4.51
N LEU A 13 0.57 20.99 -4.55
CA LEU A 13 -0.65 20.84 -5.37
C LEU A 13 -0.36 20.79 -6.88
N SER A 14 0.67 21.50 -7.34
CA SER A 14 1.07 21.52 -8.76
C SER A 14 2.07 20.42 -9.13
N HIS A 15 2.53 19.63 -8.15
CA HIS A 15 3.50 18.58 -8.37
C HIS A 15 2.93 17.47 -9.27
N LYS A 16 3.73 17.07 -10.26
CA LYS A 16 3.45 15.92 -11.12
C LYS A 16 4.40 14.79 -10.75
N PHE A 17 3.83 13.72 -10.23
CA PHE A 17 4.58 12.49 -10.01
C PHE A 17 4.96 11.89 -11.37
N PRO A 18 6.19 11.34 -11.49
CA PRO A 18 6.57 10.62 -12.69
C PRO A 18 5.74 9.35 -12.82
N ASP A 19 5.35 9.02 -14.06
CA ASP A 19 4.78 7.72 -14.37
C ASP A 19 5.83 6.62 -14.08
N THR A 20 5.38 5.51 -13.53
CA THR A 20 6.24 4.37 -13.19
C THR A 20 5.72 3.08 -13.81
N THR A 21 6.63 2.16 -14.13
CA THR A 21 6.25 0.83 -14.63
C THR A 21 6.62 -0.21 -13.57
N TYR A 22 5.69 -1.12 -13.31
CA TYR A 22 5.91 -2.30 -12.48
C TYR A 22 5.71 -3.55 -13.32
N SER A 23 6.66 -4.47 -13.25
CA SER A 23 6.58 -5.77 -13.93
C SER A 23 6.52 -6.88 -12.89
N TYR A 24 5.68 -7.88 -13.12
CA TYR A 24 5.60 -9.06 -12.26
C TYR A 24 5.37 -10.33 -13.07
N THR A 25 5.71 -11.46 -12.46
CA THR A 25 5.39 -12.80 -12.97
C THR A 25 4.46 -13.54 -12.01
N ASP A 26 4.09 -14.77 -12.36
CA ASP A 26 3.37 -15.69 -11.50
C ASP A 26 4.09 -15.94 -10.16
N ARG A 27 5.43 -16.03 -10.17
CA ARG A 27 6.25 -16.14 -8.96
C ARG A 27 5.99 -14.99 -7.99
N ASP A 28 5.90 -13.76 -8.48
CA ASP A 28 5.68 -12.59 -7.61
C ASP A 28 4.25 -12.59 -7.04
N ALA A 29 3.27 -12.98 -7.85
CA ALA A 29 1.88 -13.13 -7.40
C ALA A 29 1.71 -14.26 -6.37
N ALA A 30 2.36 -15.42 -6.59
CA ALA A 30 2.37 -16.54 -5.65
C ALA A 30 3.11 -16.18 -4.35
N LEU A 31 4.26 -15.48 -4.45
CA LEU A 31 5.01 -15.01 -3.29
C LEU A 31 4.19 -14.03 -2.45
N TYR A 32 3.43 -13.14 -3.10
CA TYR A 32 2.47 -12.29 -2.41
C TYR A 32 1.37 -13.11 -1.73
N ALA A 33 0.76 -14.07 -2.45
CA ALA A 33 -0.31 -14.91 -1.90
C ALA A 33 0.13 -15.65 -0.63
N LEU A 34 1.29 -16.31 -0.67
CA LEU A 34 1.90 -16.95 0.50
C LEU A 34 2.22 -15.93 1.60
N GLY A 35 2.75 -14.76 1.22
CA GLY A 35 3.09 -13.67 2.13
C GLY A 35 1.89 -13.08 2.88
N VAL A 36 0.68 -13.18 2.33
CA VAL A 36 -0.57 -12.76 2.99
C VAL A 36 -1.38 -13.90 3.59
N GLY A 37 -0.87 -15.14 3.53
CA GLY A 37 -1.42 -16.29 4.27
C GLY A 37 -2.15 -17.35 3.44
N ALA A 38 -2.15 -17.26 2.11
CA ALA A 38 -2.69 -18.34 1.28
C ALA A 38 -1.90 -19.64 1.54
N CYS A 39 -2.62 -20.76 1.67
CA CYS A 39 -2.14 -22.10 1.98
C CYS A 39 -1.36 -22.20 3.31
N LEU A 40 -1.51 -21.23 4.21
CA LEU A 40 -0.70 -21.15 5.43
C LEU A 40 -1.13 -22.16 6.49
N LEU A 41 -2.44 -22.43 6.59
CA LEU A 41 -3.02 -23.39 7.52
C LEU A 41 -2.98 -24.82 6.95
N ASP A 42 -3.31 -24.96 5.66
CA ASP A 42 -3.26 -26.23 4.93
C ASP A 42 -2.62 -26.03 3.55
N ALA A 43 -1.46 -26.66 3.36
CA ALA A 43 -0.68 -26.56 2.14
C ALA A 43 -1.34 -27.26 0.93
N VAL A 44 -2.34 -28.12 1.16
CA VAL A 44 -3.07 -28.83 0.11
C VAL A 44 -4.53 -28.39 -0.03
N ASP A 45 -4.86 -27.21 0.50
CA ASP A 45 -6.19 -26.62 0.35
C ASP A 45 -6.47 -26.27 -1.13
N THR A 46 -7.34 -27.06 -1.75
CA THR A 46 -7.75 -26.89 -3.15
C THR A 46 -8.45 -25.55 -3.43
N ASP A 47 -9.04 -24.92 -2.41
CA ASP A 47 -9.64 -23.60 -2.58
C ASP A 47 -8.57 -22.49 -2.66
N GLU A 48 -7.37 -22.71 -2.13
CA GLU A 48 -6.29 -21.72 -2.09
C GLU A 48 -5.15 -22.02 -3.07
N LEU A 49 -4.95 -23.29 -3.45
CA LEU A 49 -3.91 -23.72 -4.38
C LEU A 49 -3.94 -22.96 -5.71
N LYS A 50 -5.11 -22.50 -6.16
CA LYS A 50 -5.29 -21.66 -7.35
C LYS A 50 -4.46 -20.35 -7.33
N TYR A 51 -3.95 -19.90 -6.19
CA TYR A 51 -3.12 -18.69 -6.06
C TYR A 51 -1.61 -18.96 -6.08
N VAL A 52 -1.18 -20.22 -6.00
CA VAL A 52 0.24 -20.60 -5.87
C VAL A 52 0.65 -21.72 -6.81
N TYR A 53 -0.33 -22.45 -7.36
CA TYR A 53 -0.14 -23.63 -8.17
C TYR A 53 -1.08 -23.67 -9.38
N HIS A 54 -0.57 -24.28 -10.46
CA HIS A 54 -1.25 -24.44 -11.74
C HIS A 54 -2.09 -25.73 -11.73
N GLU A 55 -3.24 -25.73 -11.07
CA GLU A 55 -4.11 -26.92 -11.00
C GLU A 55 -4.62 -27.38 -12.37
N ASN A 56 -4.75 -28.69 -12.57
CA ASN A 56 -5.49 -29.29 -13.68
C ASN A 56 -5.12 -28.78 -15.09
N GLY A 57 -3.84 -28.45 -15.32
CA GLY A 57 -3.38 -27.93 -16.62
C GLY A 57 -3.71 -26.45 -16.86
N GLN A 58 -4.06 -25.70 -15.83
CA GLN A 58 -4.15 -24.23 -15.89
C GLN A 58 -2.81 -23.65 -16.35
N LYS A 59 -2.86 -22.71 -17.30
CA LYS A 59 -1.65 -22.03 -17.81
C LYS A 59 -1.13 -20.94 -16.88
N CYS A 60 -1.95 -20.52 -15.92
CA CYS A 60 -1.70 -19.35 -15.08
C CYS A 60 -2.40 -19.51 -13.72
N ILE A 61 -1.77 -19.08 -12.64
CA ILE A 61 -2.38 -18.95 -11.31
C ILE A 61 -3.31 -17.72 -11.23
N LYS A 62 -4.20 -17.65 -10.24
CA LYS A 62 -5.00 -16.44 -9.95
C LYS A 62 -4.18 -15.46 -9.12
N VAL A 63 -4.40 -14.17 -9.36
CA VAL A 63 -3.81 -13.08 -8.55
C VAL A 63 -4.81 -12.61 -7.51
N LEU A 64 -4.40 -12.51 -6.25
CA LEU A 64 -5.26 -11.98 -5.19
C LEU A 64 -5.61 -10.50 -5.45
N PRO A 65 -6.88 -10.10 -5.27
CA PRO A 65 -7.35 -8.71 -5.44
C PRO A 65 -6.46 -7.65 -4.77
N THR A 66 -5.98 -7.94 -3.56
CA THR A 66 -5.18 -7.03 -2.73
C THR A 66 -3.73 -6.85 -3.21
N PHE A 67 -3.29 -7.62 -4.21
CA PHE A 67 -2.01 -7.38 -4.91
C PHE A 67 -1.93 -5.96 -5.50
N ALA A 68 -3.08 -5.31 -5.73
CA ALA A 68 -3.18 -3.90 -6.09
C ALA A 68 -2.36 -2.97 -5.17
N ALA A 69 -2.30 -3.28 -3.87
CA ALA A 69 -1.55 -2.47 -2.90
C ALA A 69 -0.04 -2.54 -3.16
N VAL A 70 0.48 -3.71 -3.56
CA VAL A 70 1.90 -3.89 -3.92
C VAL A 70 2.24 -3.12 -5.19
N VAL A 71 1.39 -3.23 -6.20
CA VAL A 71 1.54 -2.53 -7.48
C VAL A 71 1.60 -1.01 -7.27
N SER A 72 0.76 -0.49 -6.38
CA SER A 72 0.77 0.94 -6.00
C SER A 72 1.96 1.32 -5.12
N LEU A 73 2.38 0.49 -4.17
CA LEU A 73 3.54 0.78 -3.34
C LEU A 73 4.79 1.00 -4.20
N ARG A 74 4.94 0.19 -5.26
CA ARG A 74 6.06 0.27 -6.20
C ARG A 74 5.99 1.47 -7.14
N SER A 75 4.91 2.25 -7.13
CA SER A 75 4.79 3.46 -7.96
C SER A 75 5.50 4.68 -7.37
N ALA A 76 5.99 4.59 -6.13
CA ALA A 76 6.74 5.64 -5.45
C ALA A 76 8.15 5.13 -5.06
N PRO A 77 9.03 4.80 -6.03
CA PRO A 77 10.33 4.17 -5.75
C PRO A 77 11.28 5.03 -4.90
N ASN A 78 11.12 6.35 -4.94
CA ASN A 78 11.86 7.31 -4.13
C ASN A 78 11.06 7.80 -2.91
N GLY A 79 9.94 7.14 -2.57
CA GLY A 79 9.03 7.58 -1.52
C GLY A 79 8.06 8.68 -1.98
N PHE A 80 7.42 9.31 -1.00
CA PHE A 80 6.37 10.32 -1.20
C PHE A 80 6.92 11.76 -1.15
N ASP A 81 8.04 11.98 -1.83
CA ASP A 81 8.71 13.29 -1.83
C ASP A 81 7.85 14.33 -2.55
N LEU A 82 7.34 15.30 -1.78
CA LEU A 82 6.67 16.47 -2.31
C LEU A 82 7.62 17.68 -2.26
N PRO A 83 7.64 18.54 -3.29
CA PRO A 83 8.46 19.74 -3.29
C PRO A 83 8.24 20.59 -2.03
N GLY A 84 9.31 20.81 -1.28
CA GLY A 84 9.32 21.66 -0.09
C GLY A 84 8.77 21.03 1.20
N LEU A 85 8.09 19.88 1.14
CA LEU A 85 7.58 19.21 2.34
C LEU A 85 8.71 18.37 2.97
N GLN A 86 9.27 18.88 4.05
CA GLN A 86 10.30 18.17 4.81
C GLN A 86 9.65 17.27 5.85
N PHE A 87 10.02 15.99 5.88
CA PHE A 87 9.58 15.04 6.89
C PHE A 87 10.70 14.04 7.21
N ASP A 88 10.63 13.43 8.39
CA ASP A 88 11.50 12.31 8.75
C ASP A 88 10.84 10.99 8.32
N PRO A 89 11.42 10.21 7.39
CA PRO A 89 10.83 8.95 6.94
C PRO A 89 10.61 7.93 8.07
N ARG A 90 11.35 8.03 9.18
CA ARG A 90 11.17 7.16 10.37
C ARG A 90 9.88 7.47 11.13
N LEU A 91 9.32 8.66 10.92
CA LEU A 91 8.11 9.14 11.56
C LEU A 91 6.86 9.01 10.67
N LEU A 92 7.05 8.49 9.46
CA LEU A 92 5.98 8.18 8.51
C LEU A 92 5.19 6.95 8.99
N LEU A 93 3.86 7.07 8.98
CA LEU A 93 2.97 5.91 9.08
C LEU A 93 2.10 5.80 7.83
N HIS A 94 1.89 4.57 7.39
CA HIS A 94 0.77 4.26 6.52
C HIS A 94 -0.51 4.18 7.37
N GLY A 95 -1.40 5.17 7.22
CA GLY A 95 -2.59 5.31 8.05
C GLY A 95 -3.80 4.57 7.51
N GLN A 96 -4.11 4.74 6.23
CA GLN A 96 -5.28 4.12 5.59
C GLN A 96 -4.96 3.72 4.16
N GLN A 97 -5.63 2.66 3.70
CA GLN A 97 -5.56 2.18 2.33
C GLN A 97 -6.99 2.02 1.78
N TYR A 98 -7.22 2.52 0.58
CA TYR A 98 -8.41 2.25 -0.21
C TYR A 98 -7.99 1.60 -1.53
N ILE A 99 -8.76 0.62 -1.98
CA ILE A 99 -8.54 -0.10 -3.25
C ILE A 99 -9.88 -0.22 -3.96
N GLU A 100 -9.90 0.15 -5.24
CA GLU A 100 -11.01 -0.09 -6.15
C GLU A 100 -10.49 -0.87 -7.36
N LEU A 101 -11.14 -1.99 -7.65
CA LEU A 101 -10.78 -2.87 -8.77
C LEU A 101 -11.78 -2.71 -9.90
N TYR A 102 -11.28 -2.28 -11.06
CA TYR A 102 -12.06 -2.18 -12.29
C TYR A 102 -12.00 -3.46 -13.10
N LYS A 103 -10.87 -4.18 -13.02
CA LYS A 103 -10.65 -5.48 -13.66
C LYS A 103 -9.78 -6.37 -12.77
N PRO A 104 -9.91 -7.71 -12.87
CA PRO A 104 -8.94 -8.63 -12.29
C PRO A 104 -7.53 -8.34 -12.82
N PHE A 105 -6.52 -8.56 -11.98
CA PHE A 105 -5.13 -8.51 -12.45
C PHE A 105 -4.90 -9.62 -13.48
N PRO A 106 -4.17 -9.32 -14.57
CA PRO A 106 -3.80 -10.36 -15.53
C PRO A 106 -2.96 -11.43 -14.84
N SER A 107 -3.16 -12.68 -15.21
CA SER A 107 -2.29 -13.76 -14.74
C SER A 107 -1.13 -13.91 -15.73
N SER A 108 0.11 -14.01 -15.24
CA SER A 108 1.24 -14.35 -16.10
C SER A 108 1.07 -15.83 -16.48
N CYS A 109 0.89 -16.09 -17.77
CA CYS A 109 0.67 -17.43 -18.28
C CYS A 109 1.95 -17.99 -18.87
N HIS A 110 2.27 -19.24 -18.54
CA HIS A 110 3.33 -19.96 -19.24
C HIS A 110 2.85 -20.31 -20.66
N ALA A 111 3.40 -19.62 -21.66
CA ALA A 111 3.28 -20.02 -23.05
C ALA A 111 4.66 -20.53 -23.50
N HIS A 112 4.77 -21.83 -23.79
CA HIS A 112 5.98 -22.44 -24.38
C HIS A 112 7.28 -22.08 -23.64
N ASP A 113 7.33 -22.35 -22.33
CA ASP A 113 8.51 -22.12 -21.45
C ASP A 113 9.05 -20.68 -21.42
N THR A 114 8.32 -19.72 -22.00
CA THR A 114 8.69 -18.30 -22.02
C THR A 114 7.88 -17.54 -20.97
N LEU A 115 8.59 -16.94 -20.01
CA LEU A 115 7.97 -16.07 -19.00
C LEU A 115 7.45 -14.79 -19.67
N LEU A 116 6.14 -14.56 -19.58
CA LEU A 116 5.52 -13.31 -19.97
C LEU A 116 5.49 -12.37 -18.78
N PHE A 117 6.30 -11.32 -18.82
CA PHE A 117 6.24 -10.24 -17.83
C PHE A 117 4.99 -9.41 -18.06
N LEU A 118 4.15 -9.31 -17.03
CA LEU A 118 3.01 -8.41 -17.07
C LEU A 118 3.45 -7.01 -16.66
N GLN A 119 3.32 -6.06 -17.58
CA GLN A 119 3.72 -4.67 -17.34
C GLN A 119 2.52 -3.82 -16.96
N ILE A 120 2.64 -3.14 -15.82
CA ILE A 120 1.65 -2.23 -15.28
C ILE A 120 2.23 -0.82 -15.31
N LEU A 121 1.49 0.11 -15.92
CA LEU A 121 1.77 1.54 -15.87
C LEU A 121 1.01 2.17 -14.70
N ASN A 122 1.73 2.77 -13.77
CA ASN A 122 1.17 3.49 -12.64
C ASN A 122 1.25 4.99 -12.88
N LYS A 123 0.14 5.67 -12.60
CA LYS A 123 0.02 7.14 -12.63
C LYS A 123 -0.43 7.63 -11.26
N ALA A 124 0.47 8.29 -10.55
CA ALA A 124 0.21 8.83 -9.22
C ALA A 124 -0.17 10.31 -9.27
N SER A 125 -1.00 10.73 -8.33
CA SER A 125 -1.40 12.13 -8.14
C SER A 125 -1.68 12.42 -6.68
N LEU A 126 -1.46 13.67 -6.28
CA LEU A 126 -1.86 14.15 -4.97
C LEU A 126 -3.39 14.16 -4.90
N ALA A 127 -3.96 13.36 -4.01
CA ALA A 127 -5.41 13.28 -3.79
C ALA A 127 -5.85 14.20 -2.64
N GLY A 128 -4.98 14.36 -1.65
CA GLY A 128 -5.26 15.17 -0.47
C GLY A 128 -3.99 15.60 0.26
N LEU A 129 -4.05 16.77 0.88
CA LEU A 129 -2.98 17.32 1.72
C LEU A 129 -3.62 18.12 2.85
N HIS A 130 -3.35 17.73 4.09
CA HIS A 130 -3.97 18.33 5.26
C HIS A 130 -2.94 18.63 6.33
N ASP A 131 -2.97 19.85 6.84
CA ASP A 131 -2.26 20.22 8.05
C ASP A 131 -3.09 19.81 9.28
N LYS A 132 -2.49 19.03 10.17
CA LYS A 132 -3.06 18.61 11.46
C LYS A 132 -2.24 19.14 12.64
N GLY A 133 -1.58 20.27 12.46
CA GLY A 133 -0.79 20.96 13.48
C GLY A 133 0.57 20.29 13.71
N LYS A 134 0.61 19.15 14.41
CA LYS A 134 1.88 18.43 14.65
C LYS A 134 2.20 17.37 13.59
N ALA A 135 1.34 17.23 12.58
CA ALA A 135 1.51 16.27 11.50
C ALA A 135 0.91 16.80 10.20
N ALA A 136 1.40 16.28 9.08
CA ALA A 136 0.72 16.40 7.80
C ALA A 136 0.05 15.06 7.45
N ILE A 137 -1.11 15.12 6.82
CA ILE A 137 -1.72 13.97 6.14
C ILE A 137 -1.53 14.18 4.66
N LEU A 138 -0.93 13.18 4.02
CA LEU A 138 -0.70 13.13 2.59
C LEU A 138 -1.50 11.97 2.01
N GLU A 139 -2.40 12.25 1.06
CA GLU A 139 -3.15 11.21 0.36
C GLU A 139 -2.68 11.16 -1.09
N ILE A 140 -2.20 9.98 -1.51
CA ILE A 140 -1.76 9.74 -2.87
C ILE A 140 -2.72 8.76 -3.53
N GLU A 141 -3.28 9.17 -4.66
CA GLU A 141 -4.06 8.29 -5.53
C GLU A 141 -3.17 7.77 -6.66
N THR A 142 -3.19 6.46 -6.88
CA THR A 142 -2.47 5.80 -7.97
C THR A 142 -3.44 5.01 -8.82
N LYS A 143 -3.50 5.33 -10.12
CA LYS A 143 -4.23 4.54 -11.12
C LYS A 143 -3.26 3.62 -11.86
N SER A 144 -3.62 2.35 -11.93
CA SER A 144 -2.77 1.31 -12.53
C SER A 144 -3.43 0.76 -13.78
N TYR A 145 -2.69 0.78 -14.88
CA TYR A 145 -3.14 0.38 -16.21
C TYR A 145 -2.31 -0.82 -16.69
N GLU A 146 -2.96 -1.80 -17.32
CA GLU A 146 -2.26 -2.79 -18.10
C GLU A 146 -1.64 -2.10 -19.32
N LYS A 147 -0.32 -2.24 -19.51
CA LYS A 147 0.45 -1.34 -20.37
C LYS A 147 0.21 -1.58 -21.86
N GLU A 148 -0.11 -2.80 -22.27
CA GLU A 148 -0.27 -3.16 -23.69
C GLU A 148 -1.64 -2.74 -24.24
N SER A 149 -2.71 -3.10 -23.53
CA SER A 149 -4.09 -2.78 -23.86
C SER A 149 -4.53 -1.38 -23.41
N GLY A 150 -3.83 -0.78 -22.44
CA GLY A 150 -4.21 0.48 -21.81
C GLY A 150 -5.42 0.37 -20.86
N ALA A 151 -5.85 -0.86 -20.52
CA ALA A 151 -7.00 -1.06 -19.64
C ALA A 151 -6.70 -0.62 -18.21
N LEU A 152 -7.58 0.19 -17.62
CA LEU A 152 -7.54 0.50 -16.19
C LEU A 152 -7.86 -0.76 -15.37
N LEU A 153 -6.95 -1.14 -14.47
CA LEU A 153 -7.10 -2.32 -13.62
C LEU A 153 -7.60 -1.94 -12.23
N CYS A 154 -6.96 -0.96 -11.60
CA CYS A 154 -7.31 -0.54 -10.25
C CYS A 154 -6.98 0.93 -9.98
N MET A 155 -7.61 1.46 -8.93
CA MET A 155 -7.22 2.69 -8.26
C MET A 155 -6.90 2.38 -6.80
N ASN A 156 -5.77 2.88 -6.32
CA ASN A 156 -5.38 2.84 -4.92
C ASN A 156 -5.36 4.26 -4.36
N ARG A 157 -5.80 4.44 -3.12
CA ARG A 157 -5.53 5.67 -2.35
C ARG A 157 -4.85 5.30 -1.04
N SER A 158 -3.62 5.77 -0.89
CA SER A 158 -2.83 5.58 0.33
C SER A 158 -2.81 6.87 1.13
N THR A 159 -3.18 6.79 2.40
CA THR A 159 -3.16 7.90 3.35
C THR A 159 -1.94 7.76 4.24
N ILE A 160 -1.03 8.72 4.14
CA ILE A 160 0.25 8.74 4.81
C ILE A 160 0.22 9.81 5.90
N TYR A 161 0.53 9.41 7.13
CA TYR A 161 0.59 10.28 8.29
C TYR A 161 2.05 10.64 8.58
N LEU A 162 2.41 11.89 8.32
CA LEU A 162 3.78 12.41 8.47
C LEU A 162 3.88 13.19 9.79
N ARG A 163 4.24 12.50 10.87
CA ARG A 163 4.44 13.14 12.17
C ARG A 163 5.62 14.12 12.11
N GLY A 164 5.44 15.29 12.73
CA GLY A 164 6.43 16.36 12.75
C GLY A 164 6.43 17.26 11.52
N ALA A 165 5.72 16.88 10.44
CA ALA A 165 5.68 17.63 9.18
C ALA A 165 4.46 18.57 9.05
N GLY A 166 3.73 18.82 10.15
CA GLY A 166 2.59 19.74 10.19
C GLY A 166 2.99 21.16 10.56
N GLY A 167 2.00 22.04 10.74
CA GLY A 167 2.17 23.38 11.28
C GLY A 167 2.64 24.39 10.23
N PHE A 168 2.46 24.05 8.95
CA PHE A 168 2.78 24.91 7.82
C PHE A 168 1.65 25.90 7.49
N SER A 169 0.48 25.74 8.10
CA SER A 169 -0.63 26.69 7.96
C SER A 169 -0.41 27.94 8.80
N LYS A 170 -0.40 29.11 8.17
CA LYS A 170 -0.34 30.42 8.85
C LYS A 170 -1.68 30.88 9.41
N SER A 171 -2.79 30.37 8.88
CA SER A 171 -4.16 30.75 9.25
C SER A 171 -4.69 29.97 10.44
N SER A 172 -5.65 30.55 11.16
CA SER A 172 -6.39 29.86 12.23
C SER A 172 -7.14 28.61 11.76
N ASN A 173 -7.49 28.56 10.48
CA ASN A 173 -8.02 27.37 9.81
C ASN A 173 -6.86 26.62 9.17
N PRO A 174 -6.54 25.38 9.60
CA PRO A 174 -5.49 24.59 8.99
C PRO A 174 -5.77 24.31 7.51
N PHE A 175 -4.71 24.32 6.69
CA PHE A 175 -4.78 23.99 5.28
C PHE A 175 -5.34 22.59 5.09
N SER A 176 -6.26 22.46 4.15
CA SER A 176 -6.88 21.19 3.81
C SER A 176 -7.29 21.22 2.34
N TYR A 177 -6.78 20.26 1.58
CA TYR A 177 -7.10 20.06 0.17
C TYR A 177 -7.48 18.60 -0.06
N SER A 178 -8.51 18.37 -0.87
CA SER A 178 -8.86 17.06 -1.42
C SER A 178 -9.49 17.25 -2.80
N ASN A 179 -9.16 16.40 -3.78
CA ASN A 179 -9.70 16.47 -5.13
C ASN A 179 -10.66 15.34 -5.51
N TYR A 180 -10.97 14.48 -4.55
CA TYR A 180 -12.00 13.46 -4.68
C TYR A 180 -13.25 13.88 -3.88
N PRO A 181 -14.46 13.47 -4.31
CA PRO A 181 -15.67 13.81 -3.61
C PRO A 181 -15.70 13.16 -2.22
N LEU A 182 -15.97 13.96 -1.18
CA LEU A 182 -16.16 13.51 0.22
C LEU A 182 -17.30 12.49 0.39
N ASN A 183 -18.15 12.34 -0.62
CA ASN A 183 -19.36 11.50 -0.60
C ASN A 183 -19.15 10.06 -1.09
N GLN A 184 -17.91 9.63 -1.37
CA GLN A 184 -17.63 8.21 -1.61
C GLN A 184 -17.72 7.47 -0.27
N THR A 185 -18.85 6.79 -0.08
CA THR A 185 -19.18 5.81 0.97
C THR A 185 -18.53 6.14 2.33
N PRO A 186 -19.25 6.77 3.28
CA PRO A 186 -18.69 7.04 4.60
C PRO A 186 -18.06 5.76 5.15
N ALA A 187 -16.86 5.88 5.75
CA ALA A 187 -16.12 4.76 6.31
C ALA A 187 -17.11 3.81 7.00
N ALA A 188 -17.17 2.56 6.52
CA ALA A 188 -18.21 1.64 6.92
C ALA A 188 -18.26 1.59 8.44
N LYS A 189 -19.37 2.05 9.02
CA LYS A 189 -19.54 1.99 10.47
C LYS A 189 -19.69 0.53 10.83
N ILE A 190 -18.75 0.02 11.63
CA ILE A 190 -18.86 -1.33 12.18
C ILE A 190 -20.15 -1.36 13.01
N PRO A 191 -21.11 -2.25 12.71
CA PRO A 191 -22.34 -2.35 13.49
C PRO A 191 -22.04 -2.69 14.95
N GLU A 192 -22.82 -2.15 15.88
CA GLU A 192 -22.69 -2.48 17.32
C GLU A 192 -23.22 -3.90 17.65
N SER A 193 -23.80 -4.60 16.68
CA SER A 193 -24.26 -5.98 16.83
C SER A 193 -23.11 -7.00 16.80
N LYS A 194 -23.37 -8.22 17.29
CA LYS A 194 -22.43 -9.33 17.16
C LYS A 194 -22.07 -9.58 15.68
N PRO A 195 -20.81 -9.97 15.36
CA PRO A 195 -20.44 -10.38 14.01
C PRO A 195 -21.28 -11.56 13.53
N PHE A 196 -21.60 -11.58 12.23
CA PHE A 196 -22.30 -12.70 11.60
C PHE A 196 -21.40 -13.95 11.53
N SER A 197 -20.13 -13.76 11.16
CA SER A 197 -19.09 -14.79 11.13
C SER A 197 -17.78 -14.22 11.64
N VAL A 198 -16.95 -15.08 12.22
CA VAL A 198 -15.59 -14.76 12.65
C VAL A 198 -14.67 -15.84 12.11
N PHE A 199 -13.57 -15.42 11.50
CA PHE A 199 -12.49 -16.29 11.03
C PHE A 199 -11.21 -15.88 11.75
N GLU A 200 -10.37 -16.86 12.09
CA GLU A 200 -9.09 -16.63 12.76
C GLU A 200 -7.98 -17.18 11.89
N ASP A 201 -6.98 -16.34 11.62
CA ASP A 201 -5.77 -16.72 10.90
C ASP A 201 -4.56 -16.65 11.83
N HIS A 202 -3.66 -17.61 11.70
CA HIS A 202 -2.42 -17.65 12.46
C HIS A 202 -1.25 -17.16 11.60
N THR A 203 -0.71 -15.99 11.95
CA THR A 203 0.50 -15.49 11.29
C THR A 203 1.71 -16.34 11.67
N GLN A 204 2.59 -16.64 10.71
CA GLN A 204 3.88 -17.25 11.02
C GLN A 204 4.83 -16.24 11.67
N PRO A 205 5.78 -16.67 12.51
CA PRO A 205 6.82 -15.79 13.03
C PRO A 205 7.64 -15.06 11.96
N SER A 206 7.76 -15.66 10.78
CA SER A 206 8.46 -15.12 9.62
C SER A 206 7.56 -14.40 8.60
N GLN A 207 6.26 -14.21 8.88
CA GLN A 207 5.30 -13.67 7.90
C GLN A 207 5.75 -12.33 7.32
N ALA A 208 6.25 -11.41 8.17
CA ALA A 208 6.81 -10.13 7.74
C ALA A 208 7.97 -10.28 6.76
N LEU A 209 8.84 -11.25 7.01
CA LEU A 209 10.05 -11.49 6.22
C LEU A 209 9.72 -12.08 4.85
N ILE A 210 8.58 -12.78 4.73
CA ILE A 210 8.07 -13.28 3.46
C ILE A 210 7.34 -12.14 2.73
N TYR A 211 6.38 -11.48 3.39
CA TYR A 211 5.58 -10.40 2.80
C TYR A 211 6.42 -9.25 2.24
N ARG A 212 7.49 -8.84 2.95
CA ARG A 212 8.38 -7.77 2.48
C ARG A 212 9.01 -8.04 1.11
N LEU A 213 9.17 -9.32 0.74
CA LEU A 213 9.72 -9.70 -0.56
C LEU A 213 8.78 -9.32 -1.73
N SER A 214 7.50 -9.05 -1.44
CA SER A 214 6.55 -8.50 -2.42
C SER A 214 6.80 -7.03 -2.73
N GLY A 215 7.51 -6.26 -1.89
CA GLY A 215 7.91 -4.89 -2.27
C GLY A 215 8.17 -3.91 -1.13
N ASP A 216 7.70 -4.15 0.09
CA ASP A 216 7.93 -3.28 1.24
C ASP A 216 9.18 -3.70 2.02
N TYR A 217 10.33 -3.16 1.62
CA TYR A 217 11.60 -3.48 2.26
C TYR A 217 11.90 -2.62 3.49
N ASN A 218 10.92 -1.87 4.02
CA ASN A 218 11.12 -1.00 5.18
C ASN A 218 11.72 -1.80 6.37
N PRO A 219 12.89 -1.39 6.90
CA PRO A 219 13.55 -2.11 7.98
C PRO A 219 12.70 -2.18 9.25
N LEU A 220 11.69 -1.32 9.42
CA LEU A 220 10.72 -1.40 10.51
C LEU A 220 10.12 -2.82 10.69
N HIS A 221 9.97 -3.56 9.60
CA HIS A 221 9.35 -4.89 9.58
C HIS A 221 10.33 -6.05 9.76
N SER A 222 11.63 -5.78 9.92
CA SER A 222 12.67 -6.82 9.94
C SER A 222 13.83 -6.56 10.89
N ASP A 223 14.10 -5.31 11.25
CA ASP A 223 15.18 -4.90 12.14
C ASP A 223 14.61 -4.46 13.50
N PRO A 224 14.85 -5.25 14.57
CA PRO A 224 14.40 -4.91 15.93
C PRO A 224 14.94 -3.57 16.46
N ILE A 225 16.13 -3.15 16.05
CA ILE A 225 16.73 -1.89 16.48
C ILE A 225 15.94 -0.73 15.88
N VAL A 226 15.66 -0.79 14.57
CA VAL A 226 14.86 0.24 13.88
C VAL A 226 13.44 0.30 14.44
N ALA A 227 12.80 -0.86 14.64
CA ALA A 227 11.47 -0.92 15.23
C ALA A 227 11.44 -0.28 16.63
N LYS A 228 12.42 -0.59 17.48
CA LYS A 228 12.54 -0.02 18.82
C LYS A 228 12.72 1.50 18.79
N VAL A 229 13.54 2.02 17.88
CA VAL A 229 13.72 3.48 17.68
C VAL A 229 12.42 4.14 17.25
N ALA A 230 11.59 3.45 16.45
CA ALA A 230 10.27 3.91 16.04
C ALA A 230 9.19 3.73 17.13
N GLY A 231 9.54 3.24 18.32
CA GLY A 231 8.62 3.00 19.43
C GLY A 231 7.78 1.72 19.31
N LEU A 232 8.19 0.78 18.44
CA LEU A 232 7.53 -0.50 18.21
C LEU A 232 8.35 -1.66 18.77
N VAL A 233 7.66 -2.74 19.12
CA VAL A 233 8.30 -4.00 19.57
C VAL A 233 7.97 -5.07 18.54
N LEU A 234 8.99 -5.56 17.82
CA LEU A 234 8.85 -6.77 17.02
C LEU A 234 8.82 -7.96 17.98
N SER A 235 7.71 -8.69 17.99
CA SER A 235 7.62 -10.01 18.62
C SER A 235 7.50 -11.07 17.53
N SER A 236 7.78 -12.32 17.88
CA SER A 236 7.57 -13.49 17.00
C SER A 236 6.11 -13.70 16.56
N CYS A 237 5.16 -12.83 16.95
CA CYS A 237 3.73 -12.96 16.64
C CYS A 237 3.04 -11.64 16.23
N LEU A 238 3.73 -10.50 16.11
CA LEU A 238 3.04 -9.22 15.90
C LEU A 238 3.65 -8.37 14.78
N LEU A 239 3.03 -8.44 13.60
CA LEU A 239 2.74 -7.25 12.80
C LEU A 239 1.22 -7.01 12.81
N ASN A 240 0.66 -6.65 13.96
CA ASN A 240 -0.69 -6.07 14.01
C ASN A 240 -0.57 -4.55 14.03
N ALA A 241 -0.69 -3.93 12.86
CA ALA A 241 -0.92 -2.51 12.71
C ALA A 241 -2.37 -2.19 13.13
N SER A 242 -2.64 -2.12 14.45
CA SER A 242 -3.96 -1.67 14.96
C SER A 242 -3.94 -1.14 16.40
N ARG A 243 -2.79 -0.84 17.02
CA ARG A 243 -2.73 -0.39 18.43
C ARG A 243 -2.29 1.05 18.69
N LEU A 244 -2.45 1.95 17.72
CA LEU A 244 -2.12 3.38 17.89
C LEU A 244 -3.32 4.34 17.86
N LEU A 245 -4.56 3.85 18.03
CA LEU A 245 -5.76 4.72 18.01
C LEU A 245 -6.43 4.96 19.36
N ASN A 246 -5.85 4.55 20.49
CA ASN A 246 -6.39 4.88 21.82
C ASN A 246 -5.29 5.35 22.78
N THR A 247 -4.82 6.58 22.60
CA THR A 247 -4.36 7.50 23.67
C THR A 247 -4.51 8.93 23.19
#